data_AF-A0A1G0MII9-F1
#
_entry.id   AF-A0A1G0MII9-F1
#
_cell.length_a   1.000
_cell.length_b   1.000
_cell.length_c   1.000
_cell.angle_alpha   90.00
_cell.angle_beta   90.00
_cell.angle_gamma   90.00
#
_symmetry.space_group_name_H-M   'P 1'
#
loop_
_entity.id
_entity.type
_entity.pdbx_description
1 polymer ?
#
loop_
_entity_poly.entity_id
_entity_poly.type
_entity_poly.pdbx_seq_one_letter_code
_entity_poly.pdbx_strand_id
1 'polypeptide(L)'
;MNKITALLCLLTLQLGAATGWALPETVSVQLTDVTPSSFSVAWMTDVPAVPDVELFADAAMATRLSNGTTVTPMPDAPPMVADAARSNGIMKVRVSGLSPDTGYFVRTVTRDPAAAGSVNYSPLMQVTTAKEVLPYRPAADGTLPAFSNDLLTMKVFLRAGAAAEQPGLGALIILSSGAAAYPVSAFAGAGVSAPGGALDLANLFGPELTSYLVRGGERVLLSVYRGGTLATLEHYRRLPAPGQAVAVVEPVPGFFADLDLDGRIDGADFERFRKQYRSVATDSSYNPDFDLVPDAEGRVDARDFARFAREYGRTDVK
;
A
#
# COMPACT_ATOMS: atom_id res chain seq x y z
N MET A 1 39.04 58.81 -52.28
CA MET A 1 38.88 57.39 -51.94
C MET A 1 38.22 57.29 -50.57
N ASN A 2 36.91 57.03 -50.52
CA ASN A 2 36.10 57.01 -49.30
C ASN A 2 35.10 55.84 -49.37
N LYS A 3 35.07 55.06 -48.27
CA LYS A 3 33.94 54.47 -47.50
C LYS A 3 32.77 53.74 -48.18
N ILE A 4 32.44 52.57 -47.61
CA ILE A 4 31.14 52.11 -47.01
C ILE A 4 31.34 50.58 -46.79
N THR A 5 31.73 50.06 -45.62
CA THR A 5 30.97 49.80 -44.38
C THR A 5 29.67 49.00 -44.59
N ALA A 6 29.77 47.66 -44.55
CA ALA A 6 28.62 46.75 -44.41
C ALA A 6 28.78 45.96 -43.11
N LEU A 7 27.81 46.14 -42.22
CA LEU A 7 27.74 45.63 -40.85
C LEU A 7 27.06 44.25 -40.86
N LEU A 8 27.82 43.22 -40.48
CA LEU A 8 27.37 41.83 -40.36
C LEU A 8 26.86 41.61 -38.92
N CYS A 9 25.54 41.68 -38.70
CA CYS A 9 24.92 41.31 -37.42
C CYS A 9 24.31 39.90 -37.54
N LEU A 10 25.08 38.90 -37.14
CA LEU A 10 24.62 37.51 -36.98
C LEU A 10 24.03 37.37 -35.57
N LEU A 11 22.70 37.43 -35.47
CA LEU A 11 21.96 37.23 -34.22
C LEU A 11 21.71 35.72 -34.02
N THR A 12 22.63 35.03 -33.35
CA THR A 12 22.42 33.64 -32.92
C THR A 12 21.48 33.62 -31.71
N LEU A 13 20.20 33.35 -31.96
CA LEU A 13 19.17 33.11 -30.96
C LEU A 13 19.46 31.78 -30.24
N GLN A 14 20.17 31.81 -29.11
CA GLN A 14 20.30 30.66 -28.22
C GLN A 14 18.96 30.43 -27.50
N LEU A 15 18.10 29.59 -28.08
CA LEU A 15 17.02 28.94 -27.34
C LEU A 15 17.66 27.98 -26.34
N GLY A 16 17.98 28.47 -25.15
CA GLY A 16 18.28 27.61 -24.01
C GLY A 16 17.04 26.79 -23.69
N ALA A 17 16.99 25.54 -24.15
CA ALA A 17 16.03 24.58 -23.66
C ALA A 17 16.30 24.42 -22.16
N ALA A 18 15.45 25.02 -21.33
CA ALA A 18 15.44 24.73 -19.92
C ALA A 18 15.16 23.23 -19.79
N THR A 19 16.18 22.46 -19.43
CA THR A 19 16.01 21.08 -18.99
C THR A 19 15.31 21.13 -17.65
N GLY A 20 13.98 21.30 -17.68
CA GLY A 20 13.14 21.05 -16.53
C GLY A 20 13.34 19.58 -16.16
N TRP A 21 14.02 19.33 -15.06
CA TRP A 21 14.13 17.99 -14.52
C TRP A 21 12.72 17.52 -14.18
N ALA A 22 12.30 16.40 -14.76
CA ALA A 22 11.02 15.80 -14.39
C ALA A 22 11.09 15.45 -12.89
N LEU A 23 10.12 15.94 -12.13
CA LEU A 23 9.95 15.56 -10.73
C LEU A 23 9.40 14.13 -10.69
N PRO A 24 9.86 13.27 -9.76
CA PRO A 24 9.23 11.97 -9.57
C PRO A 24 7.75 12.17 -9.25
N GLU A 25 6.88 11.48 -9.97
CA GLU A 25 5.45 11.45 -9.71
C GLU A 25 5.21 10.58 -8.48
N THR A 26 4.52 11.09 -7.46
CA THR A 26 4.16 10.32 -6.27
C THR A 26 2.66 10.10 -6.18
N VAL A 27 2.25 8.86 -5.87
CA VAL A 27 0.84 8.51 -5.70
C VAL A 27 0.65 7.60 -4.48
N SER A 28 -0.60 7.51 -4.02
CA SER A 28 -1.03 6.59 -2.97
C SER A 28 -0.24 6.72 -1.66
N VAL A 29 0.04 7.96 -1.26
CA VAL A 29 0.69 8.26 0.03
C VAL A 29 -0.25 7.91 1.16
N GLN A 30 0.16 7.00 2.04
CA GLN A 30 -0.67 6.53 3.15
C GLN A 30 0.16 6.22 4.40
N LEU A 31 -0.42 6.48 5.57
CA LEU A 31 0.10 6.06 6.87
C LEU A 31 -0.23 4.59 7.13
N THR A 32 0.74 3.83 7.62
CA THR A 32 0.60 2.39 7.95
C THR A 32 1.36 2.07 9.24
N ASP A 33 1.09 0.90 9.84
CA ASP A 33 1.87 0.32 10.93
C ASP A 33 2.04 1.28 12.12
N VAL A 34 0.98 2.00 12.48
CA VAL A 34 0.98 2.94 13.60
C VAL A 34 0.97 2.16 14.91
N THR A 35 1.98 2.40 15.73
CA THR A 35 2.20 1.79 17.06
C THR A 35 2.34 2.91 18.09
N PRO A 36 2.51 2.61 19.39
CA PRO A 36 2.70 3.65 20.39
C PRO A 36 3.99 4.47 20.25
N SER A 37 5.01 3.94 19.57
CA SER A 37 6.32 4.58 19.48
C SER A 37 6.85 4.74 18.06
N SER A 38 6.07 4.34 17.06
CA SER A 38 6.45 4.43 15.66
C SER A 38 5.25 4.43 14.72
N PHE A 39 5.45 4.89 13.50
CA PHE A 39 4.55 4.64 12.38
C PHE A 39 5.35 4.45 11.09
N SER A 40 4.69 4.08 10.01
CA SER A 40 5.26 4.08 8.68
C SER A 40 4.45 4.94 7.71
N VAL A 41 5.13 5.45 6.69
CA VAL A 41 4.50 6.09 5.53
C VAL A 41 4.90 5.29 4.31
N ALA A 42 3.93 4.91 3.48
CA ALA A 42 4.14 4.18 2.25
C ALA A 42 3.56 4.95 1.06
N TRP A 43 4.21 4.87 -0.10
CA TRP A 43 3.77 5.49 -1.34
C TRP A 43 4.41 4.82 -2.56
N MET A 44 3.94 5.18 -3.76
CA MET A 44 4.54 4.76 -5.03
C MET A 44 5.13 5.95 -5.78
N THR A 45 6.13 5.68 -6.61
CA THR A 45 6.78 6.62 -7.53
C THR A 45 7.01 5.98 -8.90
N ASP A 46 6.99 6.79 -9.95
CA ASP A 46 7.17 6.37 -11.35
C ASP A 46 8.61 5.99 -11.68
N VAL A 47 9.56 6.51 -10.90
CA VAL A 47 10.99 6.19 -10.98
C VAL A 47 11.53 5.60 -9.67
N PRO A 48 12.59 4.78 -9.70
CA PRO A 48 13.33 4.42 -8.50
C PRO A 48 13.83 5.68 -7.79
N ALA A 49 13.59 5.78 -6.48
CA ALA A 49 13.90 6.99 -5.71
C ALA A 49 14.50 6.66 -4.34
N VAL A 50 15.04 7.69 -3.68
CA VAL A 50 15.46 7.64 -2.28
C VAL A 50 14.31 8.18 -1.42
N PRO A 51 13.70 7.35 -0.55
CA PRO A 51 12.60 7.78 0.29
C PRO A 51 13.09 8.41 1.59
N ASP A 52 12.43 9.47 2.03
CA ASP A 52 12.65 10.14 3.30
C ASP A 52 11.35 10.81 3.76
N VAL A 53 11.31 11.36 4.97
CA VAL A 53 10.16 12.09 5.52
C VAL A 53 10.61 13.30 6.33
N GLU A 54 9.73 14.29 6.41
CA GLU A 54 9.87 15.39 7.37
C GLU A 54 8.75 15.30 8.40
N LEU A 55 9.13 15.32 9.68
CA LEU A 55 8.23 15.22 10.82
C LEU A 55 8.15 16.56 11.54
N PHE A 56 6.95 16.95 11.93
CA PHE A 56 6.65 18.20 12.61
C PHE A 56 5.72 17.99 13.81
N ALA A 57 5.85 18.85 14.82
CA ALA A 57 4.94 18.87 15.97
C ALA A 57 3.65 19.65 15.70
N ASP A 58 3.59 20.43 14.62
CA ASP A 58 2.48 21.34 14.31
C ASP A 58 2.14 21.36 12.81
N ALA A 59 0.89 21.70 12.50
CA ALA A 59 0.38 21.78 11.13
C ALA A 59 0.96 22.93 10.30
N ALA A 60 1.54 23.94 10.96
CA ALA A 60 2.17 25.08 10.30
C ALA A 60 3.61 24.77 9.86
N MET A 61 4.12 23.56 10.19
CA MET A 61 5.50 23.13 9.94
C MET A 61 6.55 24.05 10.59
N ALA A 62 6.19 24.73 11.69
CA ALA A 62 7.10 25.64 12.39
C ALA A 62 8.14 24.88 13.22
N THR A 63 7.76 23.73 13.77
CA THR A 63 8.58 22.93 14.68
C THR A 63 8.90 21.57 14.06
N ARG A 64 10.03 21.51 13.34
CA ARG A 64 10.55 20.23 12.81
C ARG A 64 11.11 19.38 13.95
N LEU A 65 10.73 18.11 13.97
CA LEU A 65 11.24 17.13 14.93
C LEU A 65 12.43 16.39 14.32
N SER A 66 13.57 16.41 15.01
CA SER A 66 14.80 15.69 14.60
C SER A 66 15.50 14.98 15.76
N ASN A 67 15.24 15.40 17.01
CA ASN A 67 15.91 14.86 18.19
C ASN A 67 15.08 13.71 18.77
N GLY A 68 15.71 12.57 19.02
CA GLY A 68 15.05 11.39 19.60
C GLY A 68 14.23 10.55 18.63
N THR A 69 14.00 11.04 17.41
CA THR A 69 13.31 10.31 16.34
C THR A 69 14.30 9.66 15.37
N THR A 70 14.03 8.43 14.94
CA THR A 70 14.80 7.75 13.90
C THR A 70 13.95 7.55 12.66
N VAL A 71 14.51 7.88 11.50
CA VAL A 71 13.88 7.69 10.19
C VAL A 71 14.62 6.58 9.46
N THR A 72 13.93 5.47 9.19
CA THR A 72 14.53 4.28 8.57
C THR A 72 13.79 3.93 7.28
N PRO A 73 14.47 3.96 6.12
CA PRO A 73 13.93 3.41 4.88
C PRO A 73 13.61 1.92 5.04
N MET A 74 12.47 1.49 4.53
CA MET A 74 11.96 0.11 4.60
C MET A 74 11.93 -0.51 3.19
N PRO A 75 11.99 -1.85 3.05
CA PRO A 75 11.99 -2.85 4.11
C PRO A 75 13.31 -3.00 4.88
N ASP A 76 13.21 -3.29 6.18
CA ASP A 76 14.31 -3.86 6.98
C ASP A 76 14.39 -5.37 6.75
N ALA A 77 14.78 -5.74 5.53
CA ALA A 77 14.80 -7.12 5.03
C ALA A 77 16.08 -7.35 4.22
N PRO A 78 16.36 -8.58 3.72
CA PRO A 78 17.53 -8.82 2.88
C PRO A 78 17.60 -7.81 1.72
N PRO A 79 18.80 -7.33 1.34
CA PRO A 79 18.96 -6.26 0.34
C PRO A 79 18.17 -6.48 -0.96
N MET A 80 18.03 -7.74 -1.40
CA MET A 80 17.25 -8.09 -2.58
C MET A 80 15.79 -7.60 -2.54
N VAL A 81 15.13 -7.62 -1.37
CA VAL A 81 13.73 -7.17 -1.24
C VAL A 81 13.69 -5.65 -1.29
N ALA A 82 14.62 -4.98 -0.61
CA ALA A 82 14.72 -3.52 -0.60
C ALA A 82 15.05 -2.94 -1.98
N ASP A 83 15.99 -3.58 -2.69
CA ASP A 83 16.37 -3.18 -4.04
C ASP A 83 15.26 -3.45 -5.04
N ALA A 84 14.52 -4.56 -4.91
CA ALA A 84 13.34 -4.84 -5.72
C ALA A 84 12.22 -3.82 -5.47
N ALA A 85 11.89 -3.53 -4.20
CA ALA A 85 10.90 -2.52 -3.85
C ALA A 85 11.27 -1.14 -4.42
N ARG A 86 12.53 -0.71 -4.26
CA ARG A 86 13.03 0.56 -4.80
C ARG A 86 12.99 0.60 -6.32
N SER A 87 13.43 -0.46 -6.99
CA SER A 87 13.42 -0.55 -8.46
C SER A 87 12.00 -0.54 -9.02
N ASN A 88 11.06 -1.07 -8.26
CA ASN A 88 9.63 -1.00 -8.54
C ASN A 88 9.05 0.40 -8.23
N GLY A 89 9.79 1.32 -7.60
CA GLY A 89 9.24 2.61 -7.20
C GLY A 89 8.27 2.51 -6.03
N ILE A 90 8.39 1.48 -5.19
CA ILE A 90 7.61 1.35 -3.95
C ILE A 90 8.47 1.86 -2.81
N MET A 91 7.94 2.85 -2.10
CA MET A 91 8.64 3.55 -1.02
C MET A 91 7.93 3.29 0.29
N LYS A 92 8.69 3.02 1.34
CA LYS A 92 8.20 3.01 2.71
C LYS A 92 9.28 3.52 3.65
N VAL A 93 8.89 4.32 4.63
CA VAL A 93 9.77 4.83 5.67
C VAL A 93 9.11 4.60 7.02
N ARG A 94 9.87 4.07 7.98
CA ARG A 94 9.45 3.98 9.38
C ARG A 94 10.03 5.15 10.16
N VAL A 95 9.18 5.80 10.94
CA VAL A 95 9.54 6.83 11.92
C VAL A 95 9.36 6.21 13.30
N SER A 96 10.42 6.15 14.11
CA SER A 96 10.40 5.59 15.47
C SER A 96 10.95 6.57 16.50
N GLY A 97 10.78 6.25 17.79
CA GLY A 97 11.18 7.12 18.90
C GLY A 97 10.11 8.16 19.27
N LEU A 98 8.85 7.86 18.94
CA LEU A 98 7.71 8.72 19.21
C LEU A 98 7.09 8.43 20.57
N SER A 99 6.29 9.38 21.08
CA SER A 99 5.50 9.22 22.29
C SER A 99 4.14 8.60 21.95
N PRO A 100 3.59 7.74 22.83
CA PRO A 100 2.22 7.21 22.69
C PRO A 100 1.17 8.31 22.72
N ASP A 101 0.01 8.05 22.11
CA ASP A 101 -1.17 8.93 22.13
C ASP A 101 -0.83 10.39 21.76
N THR A 102 0.06 10.58 20.79
CA THR A 102 0.61 11.89 20.42
C THR A 102 0.39 12.15 18.93
N GLY A 103 -0.15 13.33 18.63
CA GLY A 103 -0.35 13.82 17.26
C GLY A 103 0.94 14.37 16.65
N TYR A 104 1.23 13.97 15.42
CA TYR A 104 2.36 14.43 14.61
C TYR A 104 1.89 14.79 13.20
N PHE A 105 2.68 15.62 12.53
CA PHE A 105 2.47 15.98 11.14
C PHE A 105 3.65 15.51 10.30
N VAL A 106 3.38 14.83 9.19
CA VAL A 106 4.41 14.22 8.35
C VAL A 106 4.16 14.49 6.88
N ARG A 107 5.21 14.71 6.11
CA ARG A 107 5.18 14.66 4.65
C ARG A 107 6.34 13.82 4.13
N THR A 108 6.11 13.14 3.02
CA THR A 108 7.16 12.38 2.33
C THR A 108 8.08 13.31 1.55
N VAL A 109 9.33 12.87 1.40
CA VAL A 109 10.35 13.48 0.55
C VAL A 109 10.84 12.38 -0.38
N THR A 110 10.69 12.58 -1.68
CA THR A 110 11.11 11.62 -2.70
C THR A 110 12.18 12.26 -3.56
N ARG A 111 13.38 11.68 -3.58
CA ARG A 111 14.53 12.20 -4.35
C ARG A 111 14.90 11.24 -5.46
N ASP A 112 14.97 11.74 -6.68
CA ASP A 112 15.50 10.96 -7.81
C ASP A 112 17.03 10.88 -7.72
N PRO A 113 17.64 9.69 -7.55
CA PRO A 113 19.09 9.55 -7.49
C PRO A 113 19.78 9.92 -8.82
N ALA A 114 19.07 9.89 -9.95
CA ALA A 114 19.60 10.29 -11.25
C ALA A 114 19.61 11.83 -11.43
N ALA A 115 18.88 12.56 -10.60
CA ALA A 115 18.72 14.01 -10.69
C ALA A 115 18.68 14.65 -9.30
N ALA A 116 19.84 15.04 -8.75
CA ALA A 116 19.98 15.53 -7.37
C ALA A 116 19.08 16.74 -7.00
N GLY A 117 18.67 17.55 -7.98
CA GLY A 117 17.73 18.67 -7.79
C GLY A 117 16.25 18.29 -7.84
N SER A 118 15.92 17.05 -8.22
CA SER A 118 14.57 16.55 -8.39
C SER A 118 14.05 15.98 -7.07
N VAL A 119 13.22 16.79 -6.39
CA VAL A 119 12.65 16.47 -5.08
C VAL A 119 11.14 16.71 -5.11
N ASN A 120 10.38 15.67 -4.83
CA ASN A 120 8.93 15.76 -4.68
C ASN A 120 8.52 15.67 -3.20
N TYR A 121 7.55 16.48 -2.80
CA TYR A 121 6.95 16.50 -1.47
C TYR A 121 5.47 16.17 -1.56
N SER A 122 4.98 15.30 -0.69
CA SER A 122 3.53 15.07 -0.56
C SER A 122 2.85 16.18 0.26
N PRO A 123 1.51 16.28 0.19
CA PRO A 123 0.73 17.04 1.16
C PRO A 123 1.03 16.60 2.60
N LEU A 124 0.92 17.53 3.55
CA LEU A 124 1.09 17.25 4.97
C LEU A 124 -0.05 16.35 5.47
N MET A 125 0.31 15.26 6.14
CA MET A 125 -0.63 14.32 6.77
C MET A 125 -0.52 14.40 8.28
N GLN A 126 -1.63 14.18 8.98
CA GLN A 126 -1.66 14.03 10.43
C GLN A 126 -1.69 12.56 10.82
N VAL A 127 -0.94 12.19 11.84
CA VAL A 127 -0.96 10.86 12.46
C VAL A 127 -1.02 11.02 13.97
N THR A 128 -1.80 10.17 14.63
CA THR A 128 -1.78 10.02 16.09
C THR A 128 -1.24 8.62 16.39
N THR A 129 -0.15 8.54 17.13
CA THR A 129 0.43 7.25 17.57
C THR A 129 -0.57 6.48 18.42
N ALA A 130 -0.44 5.16 18.42
CA ALA A 130 -1.31 4.35 19.25
C ALA A 130 -1.12 4.69 20.75
N LYS A 131 -2.15 4.48 21.55
CA LYS A 131 -2.13 4.79 22.97
C LYS A 131 -1.39 3.72 23.77
N GLU A 132 -1.77 2.46 23.57
CA GLU A 132 -1.19 1.35 24.32
C GLU A 132 -1.39 0.01 23.59
N VAL A 133 -0.47 -0.93 23.85
CA VAL A 133 -0.63 -2.34 23.49
C VAL A 133 -1.26 -3.05 24.67
N LEU A 134 -2.38 -3.73 24.45
CA LEU A 134 -3.00 -4.52 25.51
C LEU A 134 -2.19 -5.82 25.72
N PRO A 135 -1.76 -6.13 26.95
CA PRO A 135 -0.96 -7.34 27.19
C PRO A 135 -1.82 -8.62 27.30
N TYR A 136 -3.13 -8.48 27.55
CA TYR A 136 -4.07 -9.58 27.72
C TYR A 136 -5.42 -9.25 27.07
N ARG A 137 -6.19 -10.30 26.76
CA ARG A 137 -7.58 -10.20 26.33
C ARG A 137 -8.53 -10.65 27.44
N PRO A 138 -9.61 -9.91 27.75
CA PRO A 138 -10.66 -10.41 28.64
C PRO A 138 -11.42 -11.55 27.95
N ALA A 139 -11.42 -12.74 28.56
CA ALA A 139 -12.24 -13.86 28.10
C ALA A 139 -13.56 -13.95 28.86
N ALA A 140 -14.58 -14.59 28.25
CA ALA A 140 -15.91 -14.72 28.83
C ALA A 140 -15.94 -15.55 30.13
N ASP A 141 -14.94 -16.42 30.32
CA ASP A 141 -14.76 -17.23 31.53
C ASP A 141 -13.97 -16.50 32.64
N GLY A 142 -13.63 -15.23 32.43
CA GLY A 142 -12.86 -14.41 33.37
C GLY A 142 -11.35 -14.64 33.31
N THR A 143 -10.85 -15.48 32.40
CA THR A 143 -9.41 -15.62 32.18
C THR A 143 -8.83 -14.41 31.44
N LEU A 144 -7.53 -14.17 31.62
CA LEU A 144 -6.76 -13.11 30.94
C LEU A 144 -5.62 -13.72 30.10
N PRO A 145 -5.93 -14.49 29.05
CA PRO A 145 -4.89 -15.00 28.17
C PRO A 145 -4.12 -13.85 27.51
N ALA A 146 -2.85 -14.10 27.19
CA ALA A 146 -2.01 -13.14 26.50
C ALA A 146 -2.69 -12.63 25.22
N PHE A 147 -2.54 -11.33 24.95
CA PHE A 147 -3.03 -10.76 23.70
C PHE A 147 -2.19 -11.29 22.53
N SER A 148 -2.88 -11.79 21.51
CA SER A 148 -2.25 -12.30 20.30
C SER A 148 -3.26 -12.25 19.16
N ASN A 149 -2.88 -11.64 18.05
CA ASN A 149 -3.49 -11.89 16.76
C ASN A 149 -2.56 -12.79 15.93
N ASP A 150 -3.11 -13.46 14.93
CA ASP A 150 -2.33 -14.26 14.00
C ASP A 150 -1.60 -13.38 12.98
N LEU A 151 -0.59 -13.96 12.32
CA LEU A 151 0.01 -13.37 11.13
C LEU A 151 -0.84 -13.73 9.92
N LEU A 152 -1.19 -12.73 9.12
CA LEU A 152 -1.94 -12.95 7.88
C LEU A 152 -0.99 -13.00 6.69
N THR A 153 -0.95 -14.13 5.98
CA THR A 153 -0.20 -14.23 4.72
C THR A 153 -1.07 -14.08 3.50
N MET A 154 -0.57 -13.33 2.52
CA MET A 154 -1.19 -13.19 1.21
C MET A 154 -0.12 -13.29 0.12
N LYS A 155 -0.43 -14.03 -0.95
CA LYS A 155 0.38 -14.03 -2.17
C LYS A 155 -0.06 -12.88 -3.07
N VAL A 156 0.89 -12.08 -3.55
CA VAL A 156 0.59 -11.07 -4.57
C VAL A 156 0.33 -11.75 -5.91
N PHE A 157 -0.64 -11.24 -6.66
CA PHE A 157 -0.92 -11.74 -8.00
C PHE A 157 0.28 -11.47 -8.94
N LEU A 158 0.62 -12.47 -9.74
CA LEU A 158 1.71 -12.42 -10.69
C LEU A 158 1.16 -12.26 -12.10
N ARG A 159 1.51 -11.18 -12.78
CA ARG A 159 1.14 -10.95 -14.19
C ARG A 159 1.74 -12.05 -15.06
N ALA A 160 0.91 -12.64 -15.91
CA ALA A 160 1.37 -13.63 -16.88
C ALA A 160 2.46 -13.03 -17.78
N GLY A 161 3.54 -13.78 -18.02
CA GLY A 161 4.66 -13.34 -18.86
C GLY A 161 5.64 -12.36 -18.21
N ALA A 162 5.47 -12.00 -16.94
CA ALA A 162 6.50 -11.27 -16.20
C ALA A 162 7.69 -12.21 -15.93
N ALA A 163 8.72 -12.15 -16.77
CA ALA A 163 9.94 -12.95 -16.70
C ALA A 163 10.89 -12.50 -15.57
N ALA A 164 10.36 -12.27 -14.37
CA ALA A 164 11.16 -11.99 -13.19
C ALA A 164 11.64 -13.30 -12.56
N GLU A 165 12.91 -13.36 -12.16
CA GLU A 165 13.48 -14.50 -11.44
C GLU A 165 12.76 -14.75 -10.10
N GLN A 166 12.25 -13.67 -9.48
CA GLN A 166 11.42 -13.72 -8.27
C GLN A 166 10.17 -12.85 -8.46
N PRO A 167 9.09 -13.42 -9.04
CA PRO A 167 7.87 -12.69 -9.29
C PRO A 167 7.27 -12.09 -8.01
N GLY A 168 6.84 -10.83 -8.07
CA GLY A 168 6.18 -10.14 -6.95
C GLY A 168 7.11 -9.67 -5.83
N LEU A 169 8.41 -9.95 -5.88
CA LEU A 169 9.39 -9.50 -4.90
C LEU A 169 9.35 -7.97 -4.74
N GLY A 170 9.29 -7.49 -3.50
CA GLY A 170 9.29 -6.06 -3.19
C GLY A 170 7.95 -5.35 -3.42
N ALA A 171 6.90 -6.05 -3.87
CA ALA A 171 5.54 -5.51 -3.82
C ALA A 171 5.12 -5.23 -2.36
N LEU A 172 4.29 -4.22 -2.13
CA LEU A 172 3.79 -3.89 -0.80
C LEU A 172 2.31 -4.25 -0.69
N ILE A 173 1.98 -5.05 0.32
CA ILE A 173 0.61 -5.42 0.69
C ILE A 173 0.20 -4.52 1.85
N ILE A 174 -0.94 -3.86 1.75
CA ILE A 174 -1.54 -3.02 2.79
C ILE A 174 -2.90 -3.58 3.15
N LEU A 175 -3.10 -3.92 4.43
CA LEU A 175 -4.38 -4.36 4.96
C LEU A 175 -5.08 -3.20 5.66
N SER A 176 -6.25 -2.84 5.17
CA SER A 176 -7.15 -1.88 5.79
C SER A 176 -8.37 -2.60 6.37
N SER A 177 -8.75 -2.24 7.60
CA SER A 177 -9.96 -2.72 8.26
C SER A 177 -10.80 -1.51 8.68
N GLY A 178 -12.12 -1.57 8.45
CA GLY A 178 -13.02 -0.52 8.94
C GLY A 178 -13.09 -0.42 10.46
N ALA A 179 -12.57 -1.42 11.17
CA ALA A 179 -12.49 -1.45 12.63
C ALA A 179 -11.12 -1.00 13.18
N ALA A 180 -10.15 -0.70 12.31
CA ALA A 180 -8.82 -0.24 12.71
C ALA A 180 -8.63 1.25 12.36
N ALA A 181 -7.92 1.99 13.21
CA ALA A 181 -7.60 3.40 12.97
C ALA A 181 -6.61 3.58 11.81
N TYR A 182 -5.67 2.64 11.66
CA TYR A 182 -4.65 2.66 10.62
C TYR A 182 -4.46 1.26 10.02
N PRO A 183 -4.07 1.18 8.74
CA PRO A 183 -3.74 -0.09 8.11
C PRO A 183 -2.38 -0.64 8.59
N VAL A 184 -2.16 -1.94 8.35
CA VAL A 184 -0.86 -2.61 8.51
C VAL A 184 -0.31 -3.00 7.15
N SER A 185 1.00 -3.11 6.99
CA SER A 185 1.60 -3.40 5.69
C SER A 185 2.85 -4.28 5.74
N ALA A 186 3.04 -5.07 4.69
CA ALA A 186 4.13 -6.04 4.56
C ALA A 186 4.66 -6.09 3.13
N PHE A 187 5.98 -6.23 2.99
CA PHE A 187 6.61 -6.45 1.69
C PHE A 187 6.57 -7.93 1.30
N ALA A 188 6.25 -8.21 0.05
CA ALA A 188 6.36 -9.54 -0.51
C ALA A 188 7.84 -9.96 -0.58
N GLY A 189 8.16 -11.14 -0.01
CA GLY A 189 9.52 -11.63 0.16
C GLY A 189 10.20 -11.23 1.48
N ALA A 190 9.57 -10.38 2.31
CA ALA A 190 10.09 -10.06 3.64
C ALA A 190 9.50 -11.03 4.69
N GLY A 191 10.37 -11.83 5.33
CA GLY A 191 9.98 -12.80 6.36
C GLY A 191 9.32 -14.09 5.84
N VAL A 192 8.81 -14.08 4.61
CA VAL A 192 8.24 -15.24 3.91
C VAL A 192 8.72 -15.25 2.45
N SER A 193 8.66 -16.39 1.77
CA SER A 193 9.07 -16.49 0.37
C SER A 193 8.14 -15.68 -0.55
N ALA A 194 8.71 -14.92 -1.48
CA ALA A 194 7.95 -14.28 -2.56
C ALA A 194 7.20 -15.35 -3.39
N PRO A 195 5.97 -15.06 -3.87
CA PRO A 195 5.27 -13.78 -3.85
C PRO A 195 4.46 -13.52 -2.57
N GLY A 196 4.69 -14.27 -1.49
CA GLY A 196 4.01 -14.06 -0.22
C GLY A 196 4.51 -12.82 0.53
N GLY A 197 3.62 -12.14 1.24
CA GLY A 197 3.94 -11.22 2.33
C GLY A 197 3.16 -11.61 3.59
N ALA A 198 3.75 -11.37 4.77
CA ALA A 198 3.14 -11.66 6.07
C ALA A 198 2.85 -10.37 6.83
N LEU A 199 1.57 -10.11 7.07
CA LEU A 199 1.06 -8.94 7.80
C LEU A 199 0.91 -9.29 9.27
N ASP A 200 1.48 -8.46 10.12
CA ASP A 200 1.37 -8.59 11.57
C ASP A 200 0.11 -7.88 12.08
N LEU A 201 -0.95 -8.66 12.34
CA LEU A 201 -2.22 -8.14 12.82
C LEU A 201 -2.15 -7.66 14.27
N ALA A 202 -1.07 -7.94 15.02
CA ALA A 202 -0.89 -7.38 16.36
C ALA A 202 -0.67 -5.86 16.33
N ASN A 203 -0.30 -5.31 15.16
CA ASN A 203 -0.18 -3.87 14.93
C ASN A 203 -1.49 -3.22 14.47
N LEU A 204 -2.63 -3.93 14.52
CA LEU A 204 -3.94 -3.31 14.36
C LEU A 204 -4.37 -2.66 15.68
N PHE A 205 -4.73 -1.38 15.60
CA PHE A 205 -5.27 -0.62 16.71
C PHE A 205 -6.67 -0.13 16.34
N GLY A 206 -7.62 -0.24 17.27
CA GLY A 206 -8.99 0.21 17.07
C GLY A 206 -9.11 1.73 16.99
N PRO A 207 -10.34 2.28 16.86
CA PRO A 207 -10.57 3.73 16.82
C PRO A 207 -10.10 4.46 18.09
N GLU A 208 -10.09 3.76 19.22
CA GLU A 208 -9.59 4.25 20.52
C GLU A 208 -8.06 4.16 20.67
N LEU A 209 -7.36 3.80 19.58
CA LEU A 209 -5.89 3.69 19.53
C LEU A 209 -5.31 2.64 20.49
N THR A 210 -6.09 1.65 20.88
CA THR A 210 -5.67 0.47 21.65
C THR A 210 -5.70 -0.78 20.79
N SER A 211 -4.98 -1.84 21.19
CA SER A 211 -4.89 -3.09 20.42
C SER A 211 -6.26 -3.62 19.99
N TYR A 212 -6.41 -3.86 18.69
CA TYR A 212 -7.62 -4.42 18.09
C TYR A 212 -7.58 -5.94 18.09
N LEU A 213 -8.50 -6.58 18.82
CA LEU A 213 -8.64 -8.03 18.81
C LEU A 213 -9.47 -8.48 17.60
N VAL A 214 -8.82 -9.23 16.70
CA VAL A 214 -9.49 -9.86 15.57
C VAL A 214 -10.36 -11.02 16.07
N ARG A 215 -11.61 -11.07 15.63
CA ARG A 215 -12.60 -12.09 16.01
C ARG A 215 -12.81 -13.16 14.92
N GLY A 216 -12.42 -12.85 13.69
CA GLY A 216 -12.77 -13.62 12.51
C GLY A 216 -14.07 -13.13 11.86
N GLY A 217 -14.09 -13.22 10.53
CA GLY A 217 -15.21 -12.78 9.71
C GLY A 217 -15.21 -11.29 9.37
N GLU A 218 -14.36 -10.48 10.01
CA GLU A 218 -14.27 -9.05 9.70
C GLU A 218 -13.83 -8.85 8.26
N ARG A 219 -14.54 -7.95 7.57
CA ARG A 219 -14.18 -7.52 6.22
C ARG A 219 -12.92 -6.67 6.27
N VAL A 220 -11.96 -7.02 5.41
CA VAL A 220 -10.74 -6.26 5.17
C VAL A 220 -10.54 -6.02 3.68
N LEU A 221 -9.86 -4.91 3.38
CA LEU A 221 -9.36 -4.59 2.05
C LEU A 221 -7.84 -4.79 2.05
N LEU A 222 -7.37 -5.67 1.17
CA LEU A 222 -5.95 -5.89 0.90
C LEU A 222 -5.58 -5.17 -0.40
N SER A 223 -4.83 -4.08 -0.26
CA SER A 223 -4.32 -3.29 -1.38
C SER A 223 -2.89 -3.72 -1.70
N VAL A 224 -2.62 -4.12 -2.93
CA VAL A 224 -1.28 -4.49 -3.41
C VAL A 224 -0.74 -3.37 -4.28
N TYR A 225 0.29 -2.67 -3.79
CA TYR A 225 1.00 -1.66 -4.55
C TYR A 225 1.89 -2.35 -5.58
N ARG A 226 1.63 -2.06 -6.86
CA ARG A 226 2.36 -2.59 -7.99
C ARG A 226 3.24 -1.51 -8.59
N GLY A 227 4.49 -1.58 -8.20
CA GLY A 227 5.49 -0.67 -8.70
C GLY A 227 5.71 -0.76 -10.22
N GLY A 228 6.26 0.32 -10.80
CA GLY A 228 6.46 0.50 -12.24
C GLY A 228 5.20 0.80 -13.04
N THR A 229 4.02 0.63 -12.46
CA THR A 229 2.72 0.92 -13.13
C THR A 229 1.86 1.91 -12.37
N LEU A 230 2.30 2.35 -11.19
CA LEU A 230 1.54 3.19 -10.26
C LEU A 230 0.13 2.63 -9.96
N ALA A 231 -0.06 1.32 -10.11
CA ALA A 231 -1.34 0.67 -9.97
C ALA A 231 -1.48 0.01 -8.59
N THR A 232 -2.72 -0.05 -8.12
CA THR A 232 -3.09 -0.78 -6.91
C THR A 232 -4.10 -1.85 -7.28
N LEU A 233 -3.86 -3.09 -6.86
CA LEU A 233 -4.86 -4.15 -6.90
C LEU A 233 -5.57 -4.23 -5.55
N GLU A 234 -6.88 -4.36 -5.57
CA GLU A 234 -7.72 -4.40 -4.37
C GLU A 234 -8.37 -5.76 -4.21
N HIS A 235 -8.17 -6.39 -3.06
CA HIS A 235 -8.74 -7.70 -2.74
C HIS A 235 -9.57 -7.60 -1.47
N TYR A 236 -10.89 -7.80 -1.58
CA TYR A 236 -11.74 -7.90 -0.40
C TYR A 236 -11.68 -9.31 0.16
N ARG A 237 -11.43 -9.41 1.46
CA ARG A 237 -11.35 -10.70 2.17
C ARG A 237 -11.99 -10.60 3.55
N ARG A 238 -12.21 -11.74 4.18
CA ARG A 238 -12.51 -11.84 5.61
C ARG A 238 -11.27 -12.28 6.38
N LEU A 239 -11.08 -11.71 7.57
CA LEU A 239 -10.08 -12.22 8.50
C LEU A 239 -10.50 -13.62 8.99
N PRO A 240 -9.57 -14.58 9.09
CA PRO A 240 -9.86 -15.86 9.72
C PRO A 240 -10.10 -15.67 11.22
N ALA A 241 -10.83 -16.59 11.85
CA ALA A 241 -10.93 -16.62 13.30
C ALA A 241 -9.54 -16.87 13.90
N PRO A 242 -9.15 -16.13 14.96
CA PRO A 242 -7.82 -16.29 15.55
C PRO A 242 -7.64 -17.69 16.11
N GLY A 243 -6.44 -18.24 15.93
CA GLY A 243 -5.99 -19.46 16.59
C GLY A 243 -5.85 -19.29 18.11
N GLN A 244 -5.58 -20.39 18.82
CA GLN A 244 -5.21 -20.33 20.25
C GLN A 244 -3.74 -19.95 20.48
N ALA A 245 -2.91 -20.02 19.46
CA ALA A 245 -1.52 -19.58 19.43
C ALA A 245 -1.29 -18.76 18.16
N VAL A 246 -0.26 -17.89 18.15
CA VAL A 246 0.15 -17.15 16.94
C VAL A 246 0.34 -18.15 15.80
N ALA A 247 -0.55 -18.11 14.83
CA ALA A 247 -0.49 -18.91 13.62
C ALA A 247 -0.22 -18.01 12.41
N VAL A 248 0.24 -18.65 11.33
CA VAL A 248 0.25 -18.05 10.01
C VAL A 248 -1.00 -18.52 9.28
N VAL A 249 -1.87 -17.60 8.93
CA VAL A 249 -3.20 -17.89 8.37
C VAL A 249 -3.41 -17.12 7.06
N GLU A 250 -4.22 -17.68 6.17
CA GLU A 250 -4.61 -17.02 4.93
C GLU A 250 -5.96 -16.30 5.09
N PRO A 251 -6.16 -15.15 4.42
CA PRO A 251 -7.44 -14.48 4.40
C PRO A 251 -8.49 -15.31 3.66
N VAL A 252 -9.73 -15.26 4.14
CA VAL A 252 -10.83 -16.06 3.58
C VAL A 252 -11.49 -15.28 2.43
N PRO A 253 -11.57 -15.83 1.20
CA PRO A 253 -12.39 -15.23 0.15
C PRO A 253 -13.86 -15.35 0.53
N GLY A 254 -14.67 -14.34 0.23
CA GLY A 254 -16.12 -14.45 0.42
C GLY A 254 -16.83 -14.91 -0.85
N PHE A 255 -18.13 -14.66 -0.89
CA PHE A 255 -18.96 -15.05 -2.03
C PHE A 255 -18.53 -14.32 -3.31
N PHE A 256 -18.29 -15.07 -4.40
CA PHE A 256 -17.59 -14.58 -5.59
C PHE A 256 -18.25 -13.38 -6.30
N ALA A 257 -19.53 -13.14 -6.10
CA ALA A 257 -20.26 -12.03 -6.71
C ALA A 257 -20.52 -10.87 -5.73
N ASP A 258 -20.29 -11.06 -4.44
CA ASP A 258 -20.23 -9.99 -3.44
C ASP A 258 -18.78 -9.52 -3.39
N LEU A 259 -18.43 -8.62 -4.31
CA LEU A 259 -17.05 -8.25 -4.61
C LEU A 259 -16.45 -7.34 -3.54
N ASP A 260 -17.29 -6.74 -2.68
CA ASP A 260 -16.82 -6.01 -1.50
C ASP A 260 -17.27 -6.57 -0.15
N LEU A 261 -17.82 -7.78 -0.11
CA LEU A 261 -18.09 -8.56 1.09
C LEU A 261 -19.05 -7.88 2.09
N ASP A 262 -19.98 -7.08 1.60
CA ASP A 262 -21.00 -6.41 2.41
C ASP A 262 -22.25 -7.25 2.67
N GLY A 263 -22.31 -8.45 2.08
CA GLY A 263 -23.42 -9.40 2.19
C GLY A 263 -24.52 -9.19 1.15
N ARG A 264 -24.32 -8.29 0.18
CA ARG A 264 -25.26 -7.97 -0.90
C ARG A 264 -24.55 -8.07 -2.24
N ILE A 265 -25.34 -8.23 -3.29
CA ILE A 265 -24.85 -8.21 -4.68
C ILE A 265 -25.63 -7.13 -5.39
N ASP A 266 -25.06 -5.93 -5.42
CA ASP A 266 -25.78 -4.74 -5.85
C ASP A 266 -24.96 -3.84 -6.80
N GLY A 267 -25.37 -2.57 -6.93
CA GLY A 267 -24.72 -1.62 -7.81
C GLY A 267 -23.26 -1.36 -7.47
N ALA A 268 -22.86 -1.48 -6.19
CA ALA A 268 -21.47 -1.30 -5.77
C ALA A 268 -20.58 -2.40 -6.36
N ASP A 269 -21.01 -3.66 -6.27
CA ASP A 269 -20.30 -4.79 -6.86
C ASP A 269 -20.23 -4.67 -8.38
N PHE A 270 -21.35 -4.28 -9.02
CA PHE A 270 -21.38 -4.10 -10.47
C PHE A 270 -20.40 -3.02 -10.93
N GLU A 271 -20.31 -1.88 -10.23
CA GLU A 271 -19.34 -0.83 -10.56
C GLU A 271 -17.89 -1.29 -10.42
N ARG A 272 -17.60 -2.16 -9.44
CA ARG A 272 -16.26 -2.78 -9.31
C ARG A 272 -16.00 -3.74 -10.46
N PHE A 273 -16.94 -4.63 -10.75
CA PHE A 273 -16.85 -5.57 -11.88
C PHE A 273 -16.62 -4.84 -13.20
N ARG A 274 -17.38 -3.77 -13.45
CA ARG A 274 -17.29 -2.95 -14.66
C ARG A 274 -15.90 -2.37 -14.90
N LYS A 275 -15.16 -2.01 -13.85
CA LYS A 275 -13.77 -1.50 -13.97
C LYS A 275 -12.79 -2.57 -14.45
N GLN A 276 -13.10 -3.84 -14.23
CA GLN A 276 -12.27 -4.98 -14.61
C GLN A 276 -12.74 -5.65 -15.90
N TYR A 277 -13.94 -5.35 -16.39
CA TYR A 277 -14.46 -5.94 -17.63
C TYR A 277 -13.52 -5.71 -18.81
N ARG A 278 -13.19 -6.81 -19.52
CA ARG A 278 -12.21 -6.95 -20.60
C ARG A 278 -10.75 -6.86 -20.19
N SER A 279 -10.42 -6.81 -18.90
CA SER A 279 -9.03 -6.97 -18.47
C SER A 279 -8.56 -8.39 -18.73
N VAL A 280 -7.27 -8.54 -19.01
CA VAL A 280 -6.62 -9.84 -19.28
C VAL A 280 -5.44 -10.05 -18.35
N ALA A 281 -5.01 -11.28 -18.09
CA ALA A 281 -3.94 -11.61 -17.14
C ALA A 281 -2.59 -10.92 -17.39
N THR A 282 -2.40 -10.36 -18.60
CA THR A 282 -1.25 -9.53 -18.97
C THR A 282 -1.49 -8.04 -18.76
N ASP A 283 -2.56 -7.56 -18.14
CA ASP A 283 -2.73 -6.14 -17.84
C ASP A 283 -2.12 -5.79 -16.48
N SER A 284 -1.73 -4.53 -16.29
CA SER A 284 -1.23 -4.05 -14.98
C SER A 284 -2.34 -3.95 -13.92
N SER A 285 -3.57 -3.71 -14.36
CA SER A 285 -4.75 -3.57 -13.51
C SER A 285 -5.57 -4.85 -13.36
N TYR A 286 -5.20 -5.94 -14.05
CA TYR A 286 -5.92 -7.20 -13.97
C TYR A 286 -5.89 -7.74 -12.53
N ASN A 287 -7.07 -8.13 -12.08
CA ASN A 287 -7.27 -8.73 -10.77
C ASN A 287 -8.02 -10.06 -10.93
N PRO A 288 -7.42 -11.20 -10.54
CA PRO A 288 -8.04 -12.52 -10.69
C PRO A 288 -9.33 -12.70 -9.88
N ASP A 289 -9.61 -11.84 -8.90
CA ASP A 289 -10.87 -11.90 -8.14
C ASP A 289 -12.11 -11.61 -9.02
N PHE A 290 -11.91 -11.04 -10.21
CA PHE A 290 -12.97 -10.70 -11.15
C PHE A 290 -13.09 -11.69 -12.31
N ASP A 291 -12.16 -12.64 -12.43
CA ASP A 291 -12.22 -13.79 -13.36
C ASP A 291 -13.04 -14.90 -12.69
N LEU A 292 -14.36 -14.73 -12.77
CA LEU A 292 -15.34 -15.59 -12.11
C LEU A 292 -15.50 -16.92 -12.85
N VAL A 293 -15.12 -17.01 -14.13
CA VAL A 293 -15.17 -18.22 -14.95
C VAL A 293 -13.78 -18.45 -15.54
N PRO A 294 -12.85 -19.02 -14.74
CA PRO A 294 -11.46 -19.17 -15.14
C PRO A 294 -11.32 -19.90 -16.48
N ASP A 295 -10.55 -19.31 -17.38
CA ASP A 295 -10.19 -19.90 -18.66
C ASP A 295 -8.66 -19.92 -18.87
N ALA A 296 -8.22 -20.41 -20.03
CA ALA A 296 -6.79 -20.50 -20.32
C ALA A 296 -6.16 -19.12 -20.57
N GLU A 297 -6.98 -18.12 -20.91
CA GLU A 297 -6.57 -16.78 -21.28
C GLU A 297 -6.54 -15.81 -20.09
N GLY A 298 -7.17 -16.14 -18.97
CA GLY A 298 -7.32 -15.33 -17.76
C GLY A 298 -7.95 -13.98 -18.08
N ARG A 299 -9.17 -13.98 -18.61
CA ARG A 299 -9.87 -12.76 -19.06
C ARG A 299 -11.17 -12.56 -18.33
N VAL A 300 -11.45 -11.31 -17.94
CA VAL A 300 -12.76 -10.92 -17.43
C VAL A 300 -13.67 -10.57 -18.62
N ASP A 301 -14.61 -11.42 -18.98
CA ASP A 301 -15.45 -11.26 -20.18
C ASP A 301 -16.96 -11.47 -19.94
N ALA A 302 -17.72 -11.64 -21.02
CA ALA A 302 -19.17 -11.78 -20.98
C ALA A 302 -19.63 -13.02 -20.19
N ARG A 303 -18.79 -14.07 -20.07
CA ARG A 303 -19.08 -15.25 -19.25
C ARG A 303 -19.02 -14.90 -17.77
N ASP A 304 -18.03 -14.12 -17.35
CA ASP A 304 -17.92 -13.60 -15.98
C ASP A 304 -19.10 -12.70 -15.66
N PHE A 305 -19.44 -11.79 -16.57
CA PHE A 305 -20.61 -10.92 -16.40
C PHE A 305 -21.90 -11.74 -16.28
N ALA A 306 -22.11 -12.75 -17.12
CA ALA A 306 -23.27 -13.63 -17.03
C ALA A 306 -23.30 -14.42 -15.71
N ARG A 307 -22.13 -14.82 -15.18
CA ARG A 307 -22.04 -15.49 -13.88
C ARG A 307 -22.37 -14.54 -12.73
N PHE A 308 -21.84 -13.32 -12.75
CA PHE A 308 -22.17 -12.26 -11.79
C PHE A 308 -23.66 -11.90 -11.82
N ALA A 309 -24.22 -11.63 -13.00
CA ALA A 309 -25.58 -11.15 -13.19
C ALA A 309 -26.66 -12.15 -12.68
N ARG A 310 -26.36 -13.45 -12.66
CA ARG A 310 -27.26 -14.47 -12.08
C ARG A 310 -27.44 -14.33 -10.57
N GLU A 311 -26.48 -13.72 -9.89
CA GLU A 311 -26.50 -13.53 -8.45
C GLU A 311 -26.97 -12.12 -8.05
N TYR A 312 -27.15 -11.22 -9.02
CA TYR A 312 -27.51 -9.83 -8.76
C TYR A 312 -28.84 -9.70 -8.00
N GLY A 313 -28.84 -8.88 -6.95
CA GLY A 313 -29.99 -8.65 -6.07
C GLY A 313 -30.09 -9.61 -4.87
N ARG A 314 -29.17 -10.58 -4.70
CA ARG A 314 -29.11 -11.38 -3.48
C ARG A 314 -28.62 -10.54 -2.29
N THR A 315 -29.11 -10.85 -1.09
CA THR A 315 -28.84 -10.09 0.14
C THR A 315 -28.46 -10.95 1.34
N ASP A 316 -28.20 -12.25 1.11
CA ASP A 316 -27.98 -13.26 2.16
C ASP A 316 -26.70 -14.07 1.92
N VAL A 317 -25.74 -13.48 1.22
CA VAL A 317 -24.45 -14.09 0.92
C VAL A 317 -23.45 -13.81 2.04
N LYS A 318 -22.54 -14.76 2.29
CA LYS A 318 -21.54 -14.69 3.36
C LYS A 318 -20.14 -14.81 2.81
#